data_AF-A0A2N3BR00-F1
#
_entry.id   AF-A0A2N3BR00-F1
#
_cell.length_a   1.000
_cell.length_b   1.000
_cell.length_c   1.000
_cell.angle_alpha   90.00
_cell.angle_beta   90.00
_cell.angle_gamma   90.00
#
_symmetry.space_group_name_H-M   'P 1'
#
loop_
_entity.id
_entity.type
_entity.pdbx_description
1 polymer ?
#
loop_
_entity_poly.entity_id
_entity_poly.type
_entity_poly.pdbx_seq_one_letter_code
_entity_poly.pdbx_strand_id
1 'polypeptide(L)'
;MRGYFHFRSMSGGASDLDKVHFAIERLLDAPDGWRPLVREMVTRWPEAPAGELVYALVTAAAEIEAMFSPGSPARDGAAQGWRLAALLGVDFYAMDILGLPHGRAGDLPGYWKIDPWFRDL
;
A
#
# COMPACT_ATOMS: atom_id res chain seq x y z
N MET A 1 -5.43 37.48 7.93
CA MET A 1 -6.38 36.60 7.20
C MET A 1 -6.02 35.15 7.50
N ARG A 2 -6.89 34.41 8.18
CA ARG A 2 -6.74 32.96 8.37
C ARG A 2 -7.31 32.28 7.12
N GLY A 3 -6.45 31.61 6.34
CA GLY A 3 -6.87 30.76 5.23
C GLY A 3 -7.44 29.46 5.79
N TYR A 4 -8.71 29.19 5.49
CA TYR A 4 -9.36 27.93 5.79
C TYR A 4 -8.76 26.86 4.87
N PHE A 5 -8.01 25.92 5.42
CA PHE A 5 -7.73 24.66 4.75
C PHE A 5 -9.07 23.92 4.61
N HIS A 6 -9.52 23.74 3.37
CA HIS A 6 -10.59 22.81 3.06
C HIS A 6 -10.10 21.38 3.34
N PHE A 7 -10.38 20.89 4.54
CA PHE A 7 -10.35 19.46 4.84
C PHE A 7 -11.46 18.80 4.02
N ARG A 8 -11.08 18.06 2.98
CA ARG A 8 -12.01 17.33 2.10
C ARG A 8 -12.72 16.25 2.95
N SER A 9 -14.03 16.14 2.73
CA SER A 9 -15.01 15.24 3.37
C SER A 9 -14.48 13.92 3.96
N MET A 10 -14.82 13.65 5.23
CA MET A 10 -14.68 12.37 5.96
C MET A 10 -15.61 11.27 5.44
N SER A 11 -15.73 11.11 4.12
CA SER A 11 -16.30 9.91 3.51
C SER A 11 -15.26 8.81 3.28
N GLY A 12 -13.97 9.10 3.49
CA GLY A 12 -12.85 8.14 3.34
C GLY A 12 -12.66 7.17 4.51
N GLY A 13 -13.18 7.47 5.70
CA GLY A 13 -12.87 6.69 6.92
C GLY A 13 -13.26 5.22 6.85
N ALA A 14 -14.38 4.87 6.21
CA ALA A 14 -14.77 3.47 6.02
C ALA A 14 -13.94 2.80 4.91
N SER A 15 -13.71 3.49 3.78
CA SER A 15 -12.92 2.95 2.67
C SER A 15 -11.43 2.80 3.00
N ASP A 16 -10.92 3.57 3.95
CA ASP A 16 -9.52 3.50 4.39
C ASP A 16 -9.31 2.32 5.32
N LEU A 17 -10.25 2.09 6.25
CA LEU A 17 -10.28 0.90 7.08
C LEU A 17 -10.41 -0.38 6.26
N ASP A 18 -11.18 -0.36 5.16
CA ASP A 18 -11.29 -1.51 4.25
C ASP A 18 -9.94 -1.93 3.66
N LYS A 19 -9.08 -0.97 3.30
CA LYS A 19 -7.73 -1.25 2.74
C LYS A 19 -6.80 -1.82 3.80
N VAL A 20 -6.85 -1.27 5.02
CA VAL A 20 -6.06 -1.74 6.16
C VAL A 20 -6.45 -3.18 6.52
N HIS A 21 -7.74 -3.46 6.69
CA HIS A 21 -8.22 -4.81 7.01
C HIS A 21 -7.85 -5.82 5.92
N PHE A 22 -8.03 -5.45 4.65
CA PHE A 22 -7.61 -6.29 3.54
C PHE A 22 -6.11 -6.59 3.56
N ALA A 23 -5.29 -5.59 3.85
CA ALA A 23 -3.84 -5.77 3.98
C ALA A 23 -3.50 -6.69 5.16
N ILE A 24 -4.12 -6.51 6.34
CA ILE A 24 -3.92 -7.41 7.49
C ILE A 24 -4.28 -8.85 7.12
N GLU A 25 -5.44 -9.08 6.49
CA GLU A 25 -5.88 -10.42 6.09
C GLU A 25 -4.86 -11.10 5.17
N ARG A 26 -4.33 -10.40 4.16
CA ARG A 26 -3.35 -10.96 3.23
C ARG A 26 -1.97 -11.13 3.86
N LEU A 27 -1.55 -10.23 4.75
CA LEU A 27 -0.26 -10.32 5.44
C LEU A 27 -0.24 -11.47 6.47
N LEU A 28 -1.39 -11.80 7.06
CA LEU A 28 -1.53 -12.94 7.96
C LEU A 28 -1.73 -14.29 7.22
N ASP A 29 -2.05 -14.26 5.93
CA ASP A 29 -2.15 -15.43 5.05
C ASP A 29 -0.76 -15.95 4.63
N ALA A 30 0.06 -16.29 5.63
CA ALA A 30 1.44 -16.72 5.47
C ALA A 30 1.56 -18.15 4.88
N PRO A 31 2.64 -18.46 4.15
CA PRO A 31 3.85 -17.64 3.96
C PRO A 31 3.81 -16.67 2.77
N ASP A 32 2.85 -16.83 1.84
CA ASP A 32 2.93 -16.22 0.51
C ASP A 32 1.77 -15.26 0.16
N GLY A 33 0.77 -15.09 1.04
CA GLY A 33 -0.39 -14.22 0.81
C GLY A 33 -0.06 -12.74 0.59
N TRP A 34 1.13 -12.30 1.00
CA TRP A 34 1.63 -10.95 0.74
C TRP A 34 2.06 -10.73 -0.72
N ARG A 35 2.40 -11.77 -1.47
CA ARG A 35 2.94 -11.64 -2.84
C ARG A 35 1.99 -10.94 -3.80
N PRO A 36 0.69 -11.30 -3.88
CA PRO A 36 -0.26 -10.62 -4.76
C PRO A 36 -0.81 -9.31 -4.16
N LEU A 37 -0.60 -9.05 -2.86
CA LEU A 37 -1.31 -8.01 -2.10
C LEU A 37 -1.36 -6.65 -2.81
N VAL A 38 -0.22 -6.10 -3.22
CA VAL A 38 -0.19 -4.77 -3.85
C VAL A 38 -0.92 -4.76 -5.19
N ARG A 39 -0.78 -5.81 -6.01
CA ARG A 39 -1.49 -5.94 -7.29
C ARG A 39 -3.01 -6.04 -7.06
N GLU A 40 -3.43 -6.76 -6.03
CA GLU A 40 -4.84 -6.88 -5.64
C GLU A 40 -5.40 -5.55 -5.11
N MET A 41 -4.64 -4.83 -4.27
CA MET A 41 -5.04 -3.50 -3.80
C MET A 41 -5.22 -2.52 -4.96
N VAL A 42 -4.27 -2.48 -5.90
CA VAL A 42 -4.36 -1.62 -7.09
C VAL A 42 -5.57 -1.99 -7.96
N THR A 43 -5.84 -3.29 -8.14
CA THR A 43 -6.98 -3.77 -8.92
C THR A 43 -8.31 -3.43 -8.26
N ARG A 44 -8.38 -3.53 -6.92
CA ARG A 44 -9.59 -3.31 -6.14
C ARG A 44 -9.90 -1.83 -5.92
N TRP A 45 -8.88 -0.99 -5.82
CA TRP A 45 -9.01 0.44 -5.58
C TRP A 45 -8.17 1.29 -6.53
N PRO A 46 -8.37 1.18 -7.86
CA PRO A 46 -7.54 1.90 -8.84
C PRO A 46 -7.67 3.43 -8.70
N GLU A 47 -8.82 3.88 -8.22
CA GLU A 47 -9.16 5.29 -8.05
C GLU A 47 -8.59 5.91 -6.76
N ALA A 48 -8.08 5.09 -5.83
CA ALA A 48 -7.56 5.56 -4.55
C ALA A 48 -6.29 6.40 -4.75
N PRO A 49 -6.09 7.48 -3.98
CA PRO A 49 -4.82 8.17 -3.89
C PRO A 49 -3.66 7.20 -3.64
N ALA A 50 -2.57 7.36 -4.38
CA ALA A 50 -1.36 6.54 -4.27
C ALA A 50 -0.89 6.37 -2.81
N GLY A 51 -0.86 7.47 -2.06
CA GLY A 51 -0.46 7.49 -0.65
C GLY A 51 -1.37 6.67 0.28
N GLU A 52 -2.64 6.45 -0.06
CA GLU A 52 -3.55 5.63 0.76
C GLU A 52 -3.13 4.16 0.79
N LEU A 53 -2.53 3.64 -0.30
CA LEU A 53 -2.02 2.27 -0.32
C LEU A 53 -0.80 2.12 0.61
N VAL A 54 0.12 3.09 0.57
CA VAL A 54 1.29 3.12 1.46
C VAL A 54 0.83 3.20 2.91
N TYR A 55 -0.10 4.11 3.20
CA TYR A 55 -0.70 4.26 4.53
C TYR A 55 -1.31 2.94 5.02
N ALA A 56 -2.13 2.28 4.19
CA ALA A 56 -2.78 1.03 4.58
C ALA A 56 -1.79 -0.08 4.92
N LEU A 57 -0.71 -0.23 4.14
CA LEU A 57 0.35 -1.21 4.39
C LEU A 57 1.12 -0.92 5.68
N VAL A 58 1.47 0.35 5.92
CA VAL A 58 2.15 0.81 7.14
C VAL A 58 1.28 0.55 8.36
N THR A 59 0.00 0.93 8.32
CA THR A 59 -0.93 0.69 9.41
C THR A 59 -1.11 -0.80 9.66
N ALA A 60 -1.32 -1.60 8.61
CA ALA A 60 -1.47 -3.05 8.76
C ALA A 60 -0.24 -3.70 9.41
N ALA A 61 0.97 -3.33 8.99
CA ALA A 61 2.21 -3.85 9.58
C ALA A 61 2.35 -3.46 11.06
N ALA A 62 2.07 -2.21 11.40
CA ALA A 62 2.13 -1.72 12.78
C ALA A 62 1.09 -2.41 13.69
N GLU A 63 -0.13 -2.63 13.21
CA GLU A 63 -1.18 -3.35 13.94
C GLU A 63 -0.77 -4.81 14.21
N ILE A 64 -0.21 -5.51 13.21
CA ILE A 64 0.29 -6.87 13.39
C ILE A 64 1.42 -6.90 14.44
N GLU A 65 2.35 -5.96 14.40
CA GLU A 65 3.41 -5.88 15.43
C GLU A 65 2.86 -5.59 16.82
N ALA A 66 1.83 -4.75 16.93
CA ALA A 66 1.19 -4.45 18.20
C ALA A 66 0.43 -5.65 18.77
N MET A 67 -0.21 -6.46 17.91
CA MET A 67 -1.02 -7.61 18.32
C MET A 67 -0.20 -8.85 18.69
N PHE A 68 0.95 -9.07 18.04
CA PHE A 68 1.71 -10.31 18.19
C PHE A 68 3.07 -10.09 18.87
N SER A 69 3.44 -11.01 19.78
CA SER A 69 4.72 -10.98 20.47
C SER A 69 5.92 -11.20 19.51
N PRO A 70 7.12 -10.68 19.85
CA PRO A 70 8.35 -11.00 19.14
C PRO A 70 8.55 -12.52 18.99
N GLY A 71 8.91 -12.97 17.79
CA GLY A 71 9.09 -14.40 17.47
C GLY A 71 7.81 -15.13 17.01
N SER A 72 6.65 -14.47 17.03
CA SER A 72 5.44 -15.01 16.38
C SER A 72 5.63 -15.08 14.86
N PRO A 73 5.25 -16.19 14.19
CA PRO A 73 5.23 -16.28 12.73
C PRO A 73 4.40 -15.17 12.05
N ALA A 74 3.39 -14.63 12.74
CA ALA A 74 2.59 -13.51 12.22
C ALA A 74 3.44 -12.25 11.98
N ARG A 75 4.56 -12.07 12.68
CA ARG A 75 5.46 -10.91 12.48
C ARG A 75 6.24 -10.97 11.17
N ASP A 76 6.36 -12.13 10.53
CA ASP A 76 6.90 -12.22 9.17
C ASP A 76 6.00 -11.44 8.20
N GLY A 77 4.68 -11.51 8.39
CA GLY A 77 3.71 -10.71 7.66
C GLY A 77 3.91 -9.21 7.84
N ALA A 78 4.15 -8.75 9.07
CA ALA A 78 4.45 -7.33 9.32
C ALA A 78 5.73 -6.87 8.61
N ALA A 79 6.78 -7.68 8.63
CA ALA A 79 8.03 -7.38 7.91
C ALA A 79 7.79 -7.24 6.40
N GLN A 80 6.94 -8.09 5.81
CA GLN A 80 6.54 -7.93 4.40
C GLN A 80 5.70 -6.68 4.17
N GLY A 81 4.79 -6.34 5.08
CA GLY A 81 4.00 -5.10 5.01
C GLY A 81 4.89 -3.84 4.93
N TRP A 82 5.90 -3.74 5.81
CA TRP A 82 6.88 -2.66 5.76
C TRP A 82 7.67 -2.63 4.46
N ARG A 83 8.12 -3.80 3.99
CA ARG A 83 8.86 -3.91 2.72
C ARG A 83 8.02 -3.46 1.54
N LEU A 84 6.76 -3.87 1.46
CA LEU A 84 5.84 -3.49 0.39
C LEU A 84 5.56 -1.98 0.42
N ALA A 85 5.35 -1.39 1.59
CA ALA A 85 5.17 0.05 1.73
C ALA A 85 6.39 0.84 1.22
N ALA A 86 7.60 0.38 1.56
CA ALA A 86 8.84 1.00 1.09
C ALA A 86 9.01 0.87 -0.43
N LEU A 87 8.76 -0.32 -1.00
CA LEU A 87 8.83 -0.55 -2.45
C LEU A 87 7.84 0.35 -3.20
N LEU A 88 6.61 0.47 -2.70
CA LEU A 88 5.61 1.32 -3.30
C LEU A 88 5.99 2.80 -3.26
N GLY A 89 6.62 3.25 -2.16
CA GLY A 89 7.19 4.59 -2.08
C GLY A 89 8.31 4.85 -3.10
N VAL A 90 9.17 3.85 -3.33
CA VAL A 90 10.22 3.91 -4.36
C VAL A 90 9.62 3.97 -5.75
N ASP A 91 8.59 3.18 -6.05
CA ASP A 91 7.89 3.21 -7.34
C ASP A 91 7.31 4.61 -7.60
N PHE A 92 6.60 5.20 -6.63
CA PHE A 92 6.06 6.55 -6.79
C PHE A 92 7.14 7.61 -6.98
N TYR A 93 8.26 7.49 -6.27
CA TYR A 93 9.40 8.39 -6.46
C TYR A 93 10.02 8.24 -7.85
N ALA A 94 10.17 7.01 -8.36
CA ALA A 94 10.66 6.77 -9.71
C ALA A 94 9.71 7.33 -10.77
N MET A 95 8.39 7.12 -10.60
CA MET A 95 7.37 7.67 -11.49
C MET A 95 7.40 9.20 -11.52
N ASP A 96 7.59 9.86 -10.37
CA ASP A 96 7.74 11.32 -10.29
C ASP A 96 8.97 11.81 -11.07
N ILE A 97 10.14 11.20 -10.87
CA ILE A 97 11.37 11.53 -11.62
C ILE A 97 11.17 11.37 -13.13
N LEU A 98 10.43 10.34 -13.55
CA LEU A 98 10.17 10.04 -14.96
C LEU A 98 9.05 10.90 -15.56
N GLY A 99 8.40 11.76 -14.77
CA GLY A 99 7.27 12.58 -15.21
C GLY A 99 6.02 11.75 -15.56
N LEU A 100 5.90 10.55 -14.97
CA LEU A 100 4.76 9.67 -15.16
C LEU A 100 3.61 10.05 -14.20
N PRO A 101 2.34 9.77 -14.58
CA PRO A 101 1.23 9.86 -13.64
C PRO A 101 1.51 9.02 -12.40
N HIS A 102 1.29 9.55 -11.19
CA HIS A 102 1.58 8.86 -9.93
C HIS A 102 0.58 9.25 -8.82
N GLY A 103 -0.57 9.83 -9.19
CA GLY A 103 -1.54 10.35 -8.23
C GLY A 103 -2.45 9.28 -7.64
N ARG A 104 -2.61 8.15 -8.34
CA ARG A 104 -3.59 7.12 -8.00
C ARG A 104 -2.98 5.73 -8.10
N ALA A 105 -3.56 4.79 -7.37
CA ALA A 105 -3.17 3.38 -7.43
C ALA A 105 -3.17 2.83 -8.87
N GLY A 106 -4.15 3.22 -9.68
CA GLY A 106 -4.29 2.80 -11.08
C GLY A 106 -3.19 3.28 -12.02
N ASP A 107 -2.31 4.18 -11.60
CA ASP A 107 -1.18 4.64 -12.40
C ASP A 107 -0.02 3.61 -12.40
N LEU A 108 0.11 2.80 -11.34
CA LEU A 108 1.20 1.83 -11.14
C LEU A 108 1.29 0.74 -12.22
N PRO A 109 0.19 0.11 -12.70
CA PRO A 109 0.29 -0.95 -13.69
C PRO A 109 0.93 -0.51 -15.01
N GLY A 110 0.86 0.78 -15.35
CA GLY A 110 1.56 1.34 -16.51
C GLY A 110 3.08 1.36 -16.29
N TYR A 111 3.51 1.78 -15.09
CA TYR A 111 4.91 1.81 -14.68
C TYR A 111 5.53 0.42 -14.59
N TRP A 112 4.85 -0.56 -13.98
CA TRP A 112 5.40 -1.92 -13.84
C TRP A 112 5.64 -2.64 -15.18
N LYS A 113 5.01 -2.22 -16.28
CA LYS A 113 5.26 -2.79 -17.62
C LYS A 113 6.57 -2.29 -18.24
N ILE A 114 7.00 -1.09 -17.86
CA ILE A 114 8.21 -0.45 -18.41
C ILE A 114 9.44 -0.75 -17.56
N ASP A 115 9.27 -0.98 -16.26
CA ASP A 115 10.36 -1.36 -15.35
C ASP A 115 10.84 -2.80 -15.63
N PRO A 116 12.10 -3.00 -16.08
CA PRO A 116 12.66 -4.33 -16.31
C PRO A 116 12.67 -5.20 -15.05
N TRP A 117 12.69 -4.61 -13.86
CA TRP A 117 12.68 -5.32 -12.58
C TRP A 117 11.33 -6.02 -12.31
N PHE A 118 10.23 -5.50 -12.86
CA PHE A 118 8.88 -6.06 -12.73
C PHE A 118 8.41 -6.89 -13.93
N ARG A 119 9.17 -6.91 -15.02
CA ARG A 119 8.79 -7.64 -16.25
C ARG A 119 8.77 -9.16 -16.05
N ASP A 120 9.57 -9.67 -15.11
CA ASP A 120 9.82 -11.11 -14.90
C ASP A 120 9.37 -11.62 -13.50
N LEU A 121 8.51 -10.86 -12.80
CA LEU A 121 7.93 -11.22 -11.48
C LEU A 121 6.44 -11.54 -11.52
#